data_AF-A0A552AM82-F1
#
_entry.id   AF-A0A552AM82-F1
#
_cell.length_a   1.000
_cell.length_b   1.000
_cell.length_c   1.000
_cell.angle_alpha   90.00
_cell.angle_beta   90.00
_cell.angle_gamma   90.00
#
_symmetry.space_group_name_H-M   'P 1'
#
loop_
_entity.id
_entity.type
_entity.pdbx_description
1 polymer ?
#
loop_
_entity_poly.entity_id
_entity_poly.type
_entity_poly.pdbx_seq_one_letter_code
_entity_poly.pdbx_strand_id
1 'polypeptide(L)' 'MEYEWDEAKRLANLRKHGIDFTDVPAVFDGDIVTVEDDRYGYGEQRFVTFGLLQGRVIAVVHTEREDCTR' A
#
# COMPACT_ATOMS: atom_id res chain seq x y z
N MET A 1 -10.67 -7.21 -6.65
CA MET A 1 -9.59 -6.21 -6.54
C MET A 1 -8.29 -6.94 -6.75
N GLU A 2 -7.57 -6.63 -7.82
CA GLU A 2 -6.23 -7.19 -8.05
C GLU A 2 -5.19 -6.24 -7.44
N TYR A 3 -4.15 -6.81 -6.83
CA TYR A 3 -3.01 -6.05 -6.32
C TYR A 3 -1.82 -6.31 -7.22
N GLU A 4 -1.22 -5.25 -7.73
CA GLU A 4 -0.05 -5.32 -8.59
C GLU A 4 1.11 -4.55 -7.99
N TRP A 5 2.33 -5.00 -8.26
CA TRP A 5 3.53 -4.26 -7.87
C TRP A 5 4.70 -4.68 -8.74
N ASP A 6 5.70 -3.81 -8.80
CA ASP A 6 7.01 -4.17 -9.34
C ASP A 6 7.75 -5.08 -8.35
N GLU A 7 8.24 -6.22 -8.83
CA GLU A 7 8.90 -7.22 -7.97
C GLU A 7 10.20 -6.70 -7.35
N ALA A 8 10.94 -5.82 -8.06
CA ALA A 8 12.12 -5.19 -7.49
C ALA A 8 11.75 -4.21 -6.37
N LYS A 9 10.63 -3.48 -6.49
CA LYS A 9 10.05 -2.64 -5.44
C LYS A 9 9.63 -3.47 -4.22
N ARG A 10 8.96 -4.62 -4.42
CA ARG A 10 8.58 -5.55 -3.34
C ARG A 10 9.82 -6.01 -2.57
N LEU A 11 10.83 -6.55 -3.27
CA LEU A 11 12.05 -7.05 -2.63
C LEU A 11 12.82 -5.94 -1.91
N ALA A 12 12.88 -4.73 -2.49
CA ALA A 12 13.48 -3.57 -1.84
C ALA A 12 12.72 -3.16 -0.57
N ASN A 13 11.37 -3.17 -0.61
CA ASN A 13 10.54 -2.86 0.55
C ASN A 13 10.71 -3.89 1.66
N LEU A 14 10.72 -5.18 1.31
CA LEU A 14 10.94 -6.26 2.27
C LEU A 14 12.30 -6.11 2.98
N ARG A 15 13.37 -5.82 2.24
CA ARG A 15 14.71 -5.58 2.82
C ARG A 15 14.77 -4.35 3.71
N LYS A 16 14.10 -3.27 3.31
CA LYS A 16 14.18 -1.97 4.00
C LYS A 16 13.26 -1.87 5.21
N HIS A 17 12.07 -2.46 5.12
CA HIS A 17 10.99 -2.28 6.08
C HIS A 17 10.53 -3.58 6.76
N GLY A 18 10.97 -4.74 6.28
CA GLY A 18 10.55 -6.04 6.80
C GLY A 18 9.08 -6.34 6.52
N ILE A 19 8.51 -5.72 5.49
CA ILE A 19 7.09 -5.88 5.10
C ILE A 19 7.07 -6.37 3.65
N ASP A 20 6.41 -7.50 3.43
CA ASP A 20 6.14 -8.01 2.11
C ASP A 20 4.82 -7.44 1.56
N PHE A 21 4.78 -7.09 0.29
CA PHE A 21 3.56 -6.63 -0.38
C PHE A 21 2.53 -7.76 -0.51
N THR A 22 2.95 -9.03 -0.48
CA THR A 22 2.00 -10.15 -0.44
C THR A 22 1.14 -10.18 0.82
N ASP A 23 1.59 -9.53 1.91
CA ASP A 23 0.86 -9.47 3.18
C ASP A 23 -0.08 -8.26 3.26
N VAL A 24 0.11 -7.27 2.39
CA VAL A 24 -0.63 -6.01 2.39
C VAL A 24 -2.14 -6.17 2.14
N PRO A 25 -2.63 -7.09 1.29
CA PRO A 25 -4.07 -7.29 1.09
C PRO A 25 -4.84 -7.52 2.40
N ALA A 26 -4.26 -8.26 3.35
CA ALA A 26 -4.89 -8.55 4.64
C ALA A 26 -5.12 -7.29 5.51
N VAL A 27 -4.42 -6.18 5.23
CA VAL A 27 -4.61 -4.91 5.94
C VAL A 27 -5.93 -4.26 5.54
N PHE A 28 -6.32 -4.38 4.27
CA PHE A 28 -7.55 -3.81 3.75
C PHE A 28 -8.81 -4.55 4.24
N ASP A 29 -8.67 -5.78 4.74
CA ASP A 29 -9.76 -6.53 5.35
C ASP A 29 -10.07 -6.09 6.79
N GLY A 30 -9.24 -5.24 7.39
CA GLY A 30 -9.38 -4.74 8.76
C GLY A 30 -9.90 -3.30 8.84
N ASP A 31 -9.81 -2.73 10.05
CA ASP A 31 -10.07 -1.31 10.25
C ASP A 31 -8.94 -0.48 9.63
N ILE A 32 -9.32 0.36 8.67
CA ILE A 32 -8.38 1.20 7.93
C ILE A 32 -8.80 2.67 7.93
N VAL A 33 -7.80 3.53 7.79
CA VAL A 33 -7.99 4.95 7.49
C VAL A 33 -7.19 5.28 6.24
N THR A 34 -7.90 5.68 5.18
CA THR A 34 -7.29 6.09 3.91
C THR A 34 -7.37 7.60 3.75
N VAL A 35 -6.25 8.21 3.38
CA VAL A 35 -6.16 9.63 3.05
C VAL A 35 -5.51 9.80 1.68
N GLU A 36 -5.97 10.79 0.92
CA GLU A 36 -5.31 11.17 -0.33
C GLU A 36 -3.94 11.81 -0.04
N ASP A 37 -2.93 11.47 -0.84
CA ASP A 37 -1.59 12.05 -0.80
C ASP A 37 -1.45 13.13 -1.88
N ASP A 38 -1.86 14.35 -1.52
CA ASP A 38 -1.84 15.54 -2.38
C ASP A 38 -0.59 16.40 -2.18
N ARG A 39 0.42 15.88 -1.46
CA ARG A 39 1.63 16.64 -1.09
C ARG A 39 2.42 17.14 -2.30
N TYR A 40 2.33 16.43 -3.44
CA TYR A 40 3.02 16.77 -4.68
C TYR A 40 2.16 16.41 -5.91
N GLY A 41 2.41 17.10 -7.02
CA GLY A 41 1.80 16.77 -8.32
C GLY A 41 2.42 15.52 -8.95
N TYR A 42 2.10 14.34 -8.42
CA TYR A 42 2.69 13.06 -8.84
C TYR A 42 2.31 12.59 -10.26
N GLY A 43 1.34 13.25 -10.90
CA GLY A 43 0.82 12.85 -12.22
C GLY A 43 -0.15 11.66 -12.17
N GLU A 44 -0.41 11.12 -10.98
CA GLU A 44 -1.40 10.09 -10.68
C GLU A 44 -1.96 10.35 -9.27
N GLN A 45 -3.19 9.89 -9.01
CA GLN A 45 -3.79 9.99 -7.68
C GLN A 45 -3.16 8.94 -6.76
N ARG A 46 -2.77 9.35 -5.55
CA ARG A 46 -2.14 8.47 -4.58
C ARG A 46 -2.88 8.53 -3.26
N PHE A 47 -2.85 7.41 -2.55
CA PHE A 47 -3.46 7.28 -1.24
C PHE A 47 -2.45 6.72 -0.26
N VAL A 48 -2.58 7.13 0.99
CA VAL A 48 -1.92 6.52 2.13
C VAL A 48 -3.00 5.86 2.98
N THR A 49 -2.96 4.54 3.06
CA THR A 49 -3.83 3.76 3.93
C THR A 49 -3.06 3.33 5.18
N PHE A 50 -3.58 3.70 6.34
CA PHE A 50 -3.12 3.22 7.63
C PHE A 50 -3.99 2.04 8.07
N GLY A 51 -3.34 0.97 8.53
CA GLY A 51 -4.03 -0.20 9.04
C GLY A 51 -3.12 -1.09 9.87
N LEU A 52 -3.67 -2.20 10.37
CA LEU A 52 -2.95 -3.15 11.21
C LEU A 52 -2.45 -4.35 10.39
N LEU A 53 -1.16 -4.65 10.54
CA LEU A 53 -0.56 -5.90 10.05
C LEU A 53 0.20 -6.56 11.21
N GLN A 54 -0.22 -7.77 11.61
CA GLN A 54 0.44 -8.56 12.67
C GLN A 54 0.68 -7.76 13.97
N GLY A 55 -0.31 -6.97 14.39
CA GLY A 55 -0.25 -6.16 15.62
C GLY A 55 0.56 -4.87 15.49
N ARG A 56 1.00 -4.49 14.28
CA ARG A 56 1.73 -3.26 14.01
C ARG A 56 0.90 -2.35 13.11
N VAL A 57 0.88 -1.05 13.41
CA VAL A 57 0.33 -0.05 12.48
C VAL A 57 1.32 0.12 11.34
N ILE A 58 0.84 -0.03 10.11
CA ILE A 58 1.61 0.21 8.90
C ILE A 58 0.95 1.30 8.06
N ALA A 59 1.75 1.94 7.20
CA ALA A 59 1.27 2.87 6.19
C ALA A 59 1.55 2.26 4.80
N VAL A 60 0.50 2.11 4.01
CA VAL A 60 0.54 1.57 2.64
C VAL A 60 0.30 2.72 1.69
N VAL A 61 1.29 3.02 0.84
CA VAL A 61 1.14 4.01 -0.22
C VAL A 61 0.76 3.29 -1.50
N HIS A 62 -0.40 3.61 -2.06
CA HIS A 62 -0.93 2.94 -3.24
C HIS A 62 -1.63 3.90 -4.20
N THR A 63 -1.83 3.42 -5.42
CA THR A 63 -2.63 4.07 -6.46
C THR A 63 -3.80 3.15 -6.81
N GLU A 64 -5.02 3.66 -6.67
CA GLU A 64 -6.23 2.96 -7.10
C GLU A 64 -6.48 3.19 -8.58
N ARG A 65 -6.76 2.11 -9.32
CA ARG A 65 -7.24 2.11 -10.71
C ARG A 65 -8.57 1.35 -10.74
N GLU A 66 -9.33 1.46 -11.83
CA GLU A 66 -10.69 0.85 -11.93
C GLU A 66 -10.71 -0.63 -11.51
N ASP A 67 -9.69 -1.41 -11.87
CA ASP A 67 -9.64 -2.85 -11.60
C ASP A 67 -8.49 -3.30 -10.67
N CYS A 68 -7.49 -2.44 -10.40
CA CYS A 68 -6.28 -2.82 -9.66
C CYS A 68 -5.74 -1.75 -8.71
N THR A 69 -5.02 -2.20 -7.67
CA THR A 69 -4.29 -1.36 -6.70
C THR A 69 -2.79 -1.61 -6.84
N ARG A 70 -1.99 -0.53 -7.01
CA ARG A 70 -0.53 -0.58 -7.26
C ARG A 70 0.34 0.15 -6.24
#